data_AF-A0A1Y6KU67-F1
#
_entry.id   AF-A0A1Y6KU67-F1
#
_cell.length_a   1.000
_cell.length_b   1.000
_cell.length_c   1.000
_cell.angle_alpha   90.00
_cell.angle_beta   90.00
_cell.angle_gamma   90.00
#
_symmetry.space_group_name_H-M   'P 1'
#
loop_
_entity.id
_entity.type
_entity.pdbx_description
1 polymer ?
#
loop_
_entity_poly.entity_id
_entity_poly.type
_entity_poly.pdbx_seq_one_letter_code
_entity_poly.pdbx_strand_id
1 'polypeptide(L)'
;MQTKTSGLKTKLLKVAAPIALACAFAAAPAVAMAKDAPTTVPMASSHQITAEQQHVAGEIGKIQQQLAAIRVETLKANPQLITEMKAYETAFNNKVKALGYQPEKLIKRAQEIQVEATKKDISNDKRTELVKEFTTIRTTLEKQQRTILNDPAISKQDKQVQDDVINAMKKQDPKTTDLLKQLDQLVMQFKK
;
A
#
# COMPACT_ATOMS: atom_id res chain seq x y z
N MET A 1 -23.23 -52.65 16.69
CA MET A 1 -22.93 -52.20 15.31
C MET A 1 -23.84 -51.04 14.96
N GLN A 2 -23.34 -49.81 14.97
CA GLN A 2 -23.91 -48.66 14.26
C GLN A 2 -22.75 -47.74 13.89
N THR A 3 -22.50 -47.61 12.59
CA THR A 3 -21.42 -46.84 11.99
C THR A 3 -21.85 -45.38 11.84
N LYS A 4 -21.16 -44.46 12.51
CA LYS A 4 -21.29 -43.02 12.26
C LYS A 4 -20.05 -42.53 11.52
N THR A 5 -20.15 -42.50 10.19
CA THR A 5 -19.26 -41.71 9.33
C THR A 5 -19.63 -40.24 9.48
N SER A 6 -18.67 -39.41 9.89
CA SER A 6 -18.78 -37.96 9.69
C SER A 6 -17.40 -37.42 9.36
N GLY A 7 -17.27 -36.95 8.11
CA GLY A 7 -16.06 -36.40 7.56
C GLY A 7 -15.69 -35.09 8.25
N LEU A 8 -14.53 -35.07 8.90
CA LEU A 8 -13.84 -33.85 9.32
C LEU A 8 -12.94 -33.38 8.17
N LYS A 9 -13.58 -32.92 7.09
CA LYS A 9 -12.92 -32.06 6.11
C LYS A 9 -12.79 -30.66 6.74
N THR A 10 -11.55 -30.18 6.74
CA THR A 10 -11.20 -28.75 6.64
C THR A 10 -11.56 -27.88 7.85
N LYS A 11 -10.80 -28.01 8.95
CA LYS A 11 -10.69 -26.93 9.92
C LYS A 11 -9.60 -25.94 9.50
N LEU A 12 -10.08 -24.85 8.89
CA LEU A 12 -9.69 -23.48 9.22
C LEU A 12 -8.25 -23.07 8.86
N LEU A 13 -8.03 -22.84 7.56
CA LEU A 13 -7.19 -21.72 7.12
C LEU A 13 -7.78 -20.42 7.72
N LYS A 14 -7.21 -19.97 8.83
CA LYS A 14 -7.50 -18.66 9.44
C LYS A 14 -6.19 -17.95 9.77
N VAL A 15 -5.41 -17.60 8.75
CA VAL A 15 -4.58 -16.38 8.77
C VAL A 15 -4.38 -15.92 7.32
N ALA A 16 -5.42 -15.38 6.70
CA ALA A 16 -5.26 -14.45 5.60
C ALA A 16 -5.42 -13.05 6.21
N ALA A 17 -4.35 -12.55 6.82
CA ALA A 17 -4.26 -11.13 7.10
C ALA A 17 -3.87 -10.47 5.77
N PRO A 18 -4.74 -9.69 5.12
CA PRO A 18 -4.33 -8.96 3.95
C PRO A 18 -3.39 -7.85 4.44
N ILE A 19 -2.08 -8.02 4.20
CA ILE A 19 -1.16 -6.88 4.14
C ILE A 19 -1.52 -6.11 2.87
N ALA A 20 -2.66 -5.43 2.92
CA ALA A 20 -3.11 -4.46 1.94
C ALA A 20 -2.78 -3.07 2.51
N LEU A 21 -1.48 -2.79 2.64
CA LEU A 21 -1.00 -1.46 2.98
C LEU A 21 -0.15 -0.96 1.82
N ALA A 22 -0.84 -0.38 0.82
CA ALA A 22 -0.36 0.60 -0.16
C ALA A 22 -1.04 0.36 -1.52
N CYS A 23 -2.30 0.79 -1.69
CA CYS A 23 -2.93 1.06 -2.99
C CYS A 23 -4.32 1.68 -2.77
N ALA A 24 -4.41 2.90 -2.21
CA ALA A 24 -5.68 3.62 -2.15
C ALA A 24 -5.50 5.14 -1.99
N PHE A 25 -4.70 5.79 -2.83
CA PHE A 25 -4.74 7.25 -2.99
C PHE A 25 -4.49 7.62 -4.45
N ALA A 26 -5.39 7.20 -5.33
CA ALA A 26 -5.45 7.70 -6.70
C ALA A 26 -6.91 7.66 -7.19
N ALA A 27 -7.75 8.53 -6.61
CA ALA A 27 -9.00 9.02 -7.21
C ALA A 27 -9.74 9.90 -6.19
N ALA A 28 -9.42 11.20 -6.16
CA ALA A 28 -10.43 12.17 -5.77
C ALA A 28 -11.10 12.64 -7.07
N PRO A 29 -12.42 12.49 -7.25
CA PRO A 29 -13.09 13.09 -8.40
C PRO A 29 -13.02 14.61 -8.25
N ALA A 30 -12.56 15.28 -9.31
CA ALA A 30 -12.62 16.72 -9.43
C ALA A 30 -14.10 17.15 -9.29
N VAL A 31 -14.39 17.90 -8.23
CA VAL A 31 -15.72 18.50 -8.05
C VAL A 31 -15.90 19.53 -9.15
N ALA A 32 -16.84 19.29 -10.06
CA ALA A 32 -17.26 20.23 -11.08
C ALA A 32 -17.78 21.50 -10.38
N MET A 33 -17.00 22.58 -10.44
CA MET A 33 -17.41 23.89 -9.94
C MET A 33 -18.27 24.58 -11.00
N ALA A 34 -19.40 25.10 -10.54
CA ALA A 34 -20.41 25.80 -11.31
C ALA A 34 -19.83 27.01 -12.07
N LYS A 35 -20.42 27.25 -13.24
CA LYS A 35 -20.20 28.42 -14.11
C LYS A 35 -20.51 29.72 -13.35
N ASP A 36 -19.79 30.77 -13.73
CA ASP A 36 -20.00 32.20 -13.42
C ASP A 36 -19.25 32.78 -12.20
N ALA A 37 -17.94 32.97 -12.37
CA ALA A 37 -17.20 34.11 -11.80
C ALA A 37 -15.88 34.33 -12.56
N PRO A 38 -15.58 35.55 -13.09
CA PRO A 38 -14.29 35.85 -13.69
C PRO A 38 -13.32 36.24 -12.60
N THR A 39 -12.55 35.28 -12.08
CA THR A 39 -11.42 35.57 -11.18
C THR A 39 -10.19 34.92 -11.75
N THR A 40 -9.34 35.75 -12.36
CA THR A 40 -7.96 35.44 -12.74
C THR A 40 -7.13 35.20 -11.48
N VAL A 41 -7.14 33.97 -10.99
CA VAL A 41 -6.07 33.41 -10.17
C VAL A 41 -5.37 32.37 -11.03
N PRO A 42 -4.04 32.46 -11.24
CA PRO A 42 -3.31 31.39 -11.90
C PRO A 42 -3.34 30.19 -10.97
N MET A 43 -4.32 29.32 -11.19
CA MET A 43 -4.39 28.01 -10.57
C MET A 43 -3.10 27.28 -10.94
N ALA A 44 -2.29 27.03 -9.93
CA ALA A 44 -1.12 26.17 -10.03
C ALA A 44 -1.48 24.91 -10.82
N SER A 45 -0.67 24.66 -11.84
CA SER A 45 -0.74 23.58 -12.82
C SER A 45 -1.52 22.36 -12.33
N SER A 46 -2.79 22.26 -12.73
CA SER A 46 -3.43 20.95 -12.86
C SER A 46 -2.56 20.18 -13.84
N HIS A 47 -1.71 19.28 -13.34
CA HIS A 47 -1.03 18.30 -14.18
C HIS A 47 -2.13 17.47 -14.83
N GLN A 48 -2.58 17.91 -16.01
CA GLN A 48 -3.51 17.15 -16.82
C GLN A 48 -2.74 15.89 -17.24
N ILE A 49 -3.08 14.76 -16.62
CA ILE A 49 -2.56 13.46 -17.01
C ILE A 49 -2.85 13.30 -18.50
N THR A 50 -1.82 13.14 -19.31
CA THR A 50 -2.00 12.94 -20.75
C THR A 50 -2.66 11.59 -21.03
N ALA A 51 -3.30 11.41 -22.18
CA ALA A 51 -3.85 10.11 -22.58
C ALA A 51 -2.77 9.00 -22.55
N GLU A 52 -1.52 9.37 -22.86
CA GLU A 52 -0.36 8.49 -22.78
C GLU A 52 -0.01 8.12 -21.33
N GLN A 53 0.03 9.09 -20.41
CA GLN A 53 0.23 8.81 -18.99
C GLN A 53 -0.90 7.94 -18.40
N GLN A 54 -2.14 8.13 -18.85
CA GLN A 54 -3.27 7.29 -18.44
C GLN A 54 -3.12 5.84 -18.95
N HIS A 55 -2.66 5.65 -20.18
CA HIS A 55 -2.35 4.32 -20.72
C HIS A 55 -1.22 3.64 -19.93
N VAL A 56 -0.11 4.35 -19.70
CA VAL A 56 1.02 3.85 -18.90
C VAL A 56 0.58 3.47 -17.48
N ALA A 57 -0.25 4.28 -16.82
CA ALA A 57 -0.81 3.95 -15.52
C ALA A 57 -1.65 2.66 -15.55
N GLY A 58 -2.44 2.45 -16.60
CA GLY A 58 -3.20 1.23 -16.82
C GLY A 58 -2.31 -0.01 -16.93
N GLU A 59 -1.23 0.07 -17.70
CA GLU A 59 -0.27 -1.04 -17.86
C GLU A 59 0.50 -1.34 -16.56
N ILE A 60 0.93 -0.32 -15.84
CA ILE A 60 1.52 -0.47 -14.50
C ILE A 60 0.56 -1.23 -13.58
N GLY A 61 -0.72 -0.85 -13.57
CA GLY A 61 -1.74 -1.51 -12.76
C GLY A 61 -1.91 -2.99 -13.09
N LYS A 62 -1.94 -3.35 -14.38
CA LYS A 62 -2.02 -4.75 -14.84
C LYS A 62 -0.82 -5.57 -14.38
N ILE A 63 0.39 -5.05 -14.57
CA ILE A 63 1.62 -5.73 -14.15
C ILE A 63 1.66 -5.92 -12.64
N GLN A 64 1.27 -4.91 -11.86
CA GLN A 64 1.19 -5.01 -10.41
C GLN A 64 0.20 -6.09 -9.96
N GLN A 65 -0.96 -6.21 -10.62
CA GLN A 65 -1.92 -7.29 -10.35
C GLN A 65 -1.32 -8.67 -10.63
N GLN A 66 -0.60 -8.84 -11.74
CA GLN A 66 0.06 -10.10 -12.09
C GLN A 66 1.16 -10.46 -11.09
N LEU A 67 2.03 -9.52 -10.74
CA LEU A 67 3.06 -9.71 -9.72
C LEU A 67 2.45 -10.03 -8.35
N ALA A 68 1.32 -9.42 -7.98
CA ALA A 68 0.60 -9.73 -6.75
C ALA A 68 0.07 -11.17 -6.74
N ALA A 69 -0.51 -11.64 -7.86
CA ALA A 69 -0.96 -13.02 -7.99
C ALA A 69 0.19 -14.02 -7.84
N ILE A 70 1.32 -13.77 -8.53
CA ILE A 70 2.53 -14.59 -8.42
C ILE A 70 3.04 -14.60 -6.98
N ARG A 71 3.06 -13.44 -6.30
CA ARG A 71 3.48 -13.34 -4.91
C ARG A 71 2.61 -14.18 -3.99
N VAL A 72 1.29 -14.16 -4.17
CA VAL A 72 0.36 -14.99 -3.36
C VAL A 72 0.67 -16.47 -3.52
N GLU A 73 0.85 -16.95 -4.75
CA GLU A 73 1.20 -18.37 -4.99
C GLU A 73 2.60 -18.70 -4.46
N THR A 74 3.56 -17.80 -4.62
CA THR A 74 4.92 -17.95 -4.07
C THR A 74 4.90 -18.09 -2.56
N LEU A 75 4.15 -17.24 -1.85
CA LEU A 75 4.06 -17.29 -0.39
C LEU A 75 3.33 -18.55 0.11
N LYS A 76 2.35 -19.07 -0.64
CA LYS A 76 1.71 -20.36 -0.34
C LYS A 76 2.71 -21.51 -0.49
N ALA A 77 3.54 -21.48 -1.53
CA ALA A 77 4.52 -22.52 -1.82
C ALA A 77 5.78 -22.45 -0.93
N ASN A 78 6.06 -21.29 -0.34
CA ASN A 78 7.28 -21.03 0.43
C ASN A 78 6.93 -20.53 1.85
N PRO A 79 6.49 -21.43 2.76
CA PRO A 79 6.09 -21.04 4.11
C PRO A 79 7.22 -20.43 4.94
N GLN A 80 8.50 -20.70 4.62
CA GLN A 80 9.63 -20.02 5.27
C GLN A 80 9.61 -18.50 5.07
N LEU A 81 9.16 -18.01 3.91
CA LEU A 81 9.05 -16.56 3.66
C LEU A 81 8.05 -15.89 4.60
N ILE A 82 6.96 -16.59 4.95
CA ILE A 82 5.99 -16.09 5.91
C ILE A 82 6.63 -15.97 7.31
N THR A 83 7.50 -16.90 7.68
CA THR A 83 8.26 -16.84 8.94
C THR A 83 9.22 -15.66 8.95
N GLU A 84 9.96 -15.43 7.88
CA GLU A 84 10.87 -14.29 7.73
C GLU A 84 10.12 -12.95 7.79
N MET A 85 8.98 -12.85 7.10
CA MET A 85 8.11 -11.66 7.14
C MET A 85 7.60 -11.38 8.57
N LYS A 86 7.17 -12.40 9.31
CA LYS A 86 6.73 -12.25 10.71
C LYS A 86 7.88 -11.87 11.65
N ALA A 87 9.08 -12.41 11.41
CA ALA A 87 10.26 -12.04 12.17
C ALA A 87 10.61 -10.56 11.95
N TYR A 88 10.50 -10.08 10.70
CA TYR A 88 10.71 -8.68 10.37
C TYR A 88 9.64 -7.78 11.00
N GLU A 89 8.36 -8.14 10.88
CA GLU A 89 7.26 -7.43 11.52
C GLU A 89 7.45 -7.31 13.04
N THR A 90 7.89 -8.40 13.68
CA THR A 90 8.19 -8.41 15.12
C THR A 90 9.34 -7.46 15.47
N ALA A 91 10.44 -7.51 14.72
CA ALA A 91 11.58 -6.62 14.92
C ALA A 91 11.19 -5.14 14.74
N PHE A 92 10.44 -4.84 13.69
CA PHE A 92 9.92 -3.51 13.41
C PHE A 92 9.01 -3.00 14.54
N ASN A 93 8.05 -3.82 14.98
CA ASN A 93 7.12 -3.48 16.07
C ASN A 93 7.83 -3.30 17.41
N ASN A 94 8.86 -4.09 17.69
CA ASN A 94 9.69 -3.89 18.87
C ASN A 94 10.42 -2.54 18.82
N LYS A 95 10.90 -2.12 17.64
CA LYS A 95 11.51 -0.80 17.47
C LYS A 95 10.48 0.33 17.66
N VAL A 96 9.27 0.18 17.12
CA VAL A 96 8.16 1.12 17.36
C VAL A 96 7.92 1.31 18.86
N LYS A 97 7.79 0.20 19.61
CA LYS A 97 7.58 0.23 21.06
C LYS A 97 8.75 0.89 21.80
N ALA A 98 9.99 0.56 21.43
CA ALA A 98 11.18 1.15 22.04
C ALA A 98 11.27 2.67 21.84
N LEU A 99 10.73 3.19 20.73
CA LEU A 99 10.65 4.62 20.45
C LEU A 99 9.46 5.31 21.14
N GLY A 100 8.61 4.57 21.87
CA GLY A 100 7.41 5.11 22.53
C GLY A 100 6.34 5.61 21.56
N TYR A 101 6.43 5.21 20.29
CA TYR A 101 5.56 5.67 19.22
C TYR A 101 4.30 4.79 19.09
N GLN A 102 3.16 5.38 18.71
CA GLN A 102 1.86 4.71 18.62
C GLN A 102 1.24 4.91 17.21
N PRO A 103 1.75 4.19 16.19
CA PRO A 103 1.26 4.32 14.82
C PRO A 103 -0.24 3.99 14.69
N GLU A 104 -0.75 3.06 15.49
CA GLU A 104 -2.13 2.58 15.41
C GLU A 104 -3.14 3.70 15.67
N LYS A 105 -2.83 4.60 16.61
CA LYS A 105 -3.69 5.76 16.89
C LYS A 105 -3.75 6.73 15.72
N LEU A 106 -2.60 7.00 15.09
CA LEU A 106 -2.50 7.89 13.95
C LEU A 106 -3.17 7.29 12.72
N ILE A 107 -2.99 6.00 12.48
CA ILE A 107 -3.67 5.27 11.40
C ILE A 107 -5.18 5.30 11.60
N LYS A 108 -5.66 5.04 12.82
CA LYS A 108 -7.09 5.14 13.14
C LYS A 108 -7.63 6.53 12.87
N ARG A 109 -6.92 7.58 13.29
CA ARG A 109 -7.35 8.96 13.03
C ARG A 109 -7.36 9.29 11.53
N ALA A 110 -6.38 8.82 10.78
CA ALA A 110 -6.34 8.98 9.32
C ALA A 110 -7.57 8.33 8.64
N GLN A 111 -8.01 7.16 9.11
CA GLN A 111 -9.22 6.49 8.61
C GLN A 111 -10.49 7.27 8.95
N GLU A 112 -10.59 7.78 10.18
CA GLU A 112 -11.72 8.63 10.61
C GLU A 112 -11.80 9.90 9.76
N ILE A 113 -10.67 10.56 9.51
CA ILE A 113 -10.59 11.74 8.63
C ILE A 113 -11.10 11.42 7.23
N GLN A 114 -10.72 10.27 6.66
CA GLN A 114 -11.20 9.88 5.32
C GLN A 114 -12.72 9.74 5.29
N VAL A 115 -13.32 9.14 6.31
CA VAL A 115 -14.78 9.04 6.43
C VAL A 115 -15.41 10.42 6.59
N GLU A 116 -14.88 11.27 7.47
CA GLU A 116 -15.40 12.62 7.70
C GLU A 116 -15.33 13.52 6.46
N ALA A 117 -14.22 13.49 5.73
CA ALA A 117 -13.98 14.33 4.55
C ALA A 117 -14.93 14.02 3.38
N THR A 118 -15.46 12.79 3.32
CA THR A 118 -16.40 12.33 2.28
C THR A 118 -17.87 12.63 2.58
N LYS A 119 -18.18 13.13 3.79
CA LYS A 119 -19.56 13.50 4.14
C LYS A 119 -20.05 14.65 3.25
N LYS A 120 -21.30 14.57 2.81
CA LYS A 120 -21.90 15.58 1.91
C LYS A 120 -22.05 16.96 2.57
N ASP A 121 -22.32 16.98 3.87
CA ASP A 121 -22.67 18.20 4.61
C ASP A 121 -21.48 18.85 5.34
N ILE A 122 -20.25 18.54 4.93
CA ILE A 122 -19.05 19.13 5.51
C ILE A 122 -18.75 20.50 4.89
N SER A 123 -18.46 21.51 5.71
CA SER A 123 -18.02 22.81 5.23
C SER A 123 -16.65 22.72 4.56
N ASN A 124 -16.36 23.65 3.64
CA ASN A 124 -15.06 23.71 2.98
C ASN A 124 -13.90 23.97 3.96
N ASP A 125 -14.14 24.78 4.99
CA ASP A 125 -13.16 25.04 6.05
C ASP A 125 -12.84 23.76 6.83
N LYS A 126 -13.87 23.01 7.21
CA LYS A 126 -13.69 21.75 7.91
C LYS A 126 -12.98 20.70 7.05
N ARG A 127 -13.31 20.64 5.75
CA ARG A 127 -12.61 19.78 4.79
C ARG A 127 -11.13 20.17 4.69
N THR A 128 -10.81 21.46 4.68
CA THR A 128 -9.43 21.96 4.64
C THR A 128 -8.65 21.59 5.90
N GLU A 129 -9.26 21.73 7.07
CA GLU A 129 -8.65 21.29 8.35
C GLU A 129 -8.34 19.79 8.34
N LEU A 130 -9.30 18.97 7.93
CA LEU A 130 -9.13 17.52 7.85
C LEU A 130 -7.99 17.12 6.90
N VAL A 131 -7.87 17.80 5.76
CA VAL A 131 -6.75 17.57 4.83
C VAL A 131 -5.40 17.93 5.47
N LYS A 132 -5.32 19.05 6.20
CA LYS A 132 -4.10 19.45 6.93
C LYS A 132 -3.73 18.45 8.02
N GLU A 133 -4.71 17.99 8.78
CA GLU A 133 -4.53 16.98 9.82
C GLU A 133 -4.02 15.66 9.22
N PHE A 134 -4.68 15.17 8.16
CA PHE A 134 -4.26 13.98 7.45
C PHE A 134 -2.83 14.08 6.92
N THR A 135 -2.47 15.24 6.34
CA THR A 135 -1.11 15.50 5.84
C THR A 135 -0.10 15.43 6.98
N THR A 136 -0.41 16.02 8.14
CA THR A 136 0.46 15.97 9.33
C THR A 136 0.66 14.55 9.84
N ILE A 137 -0.42 13.76 9.89
CA ILE A 137 -0.36 12.34 10.27
C ILE A 137 0.54 11.56 9.31
N ARG A 138 0.35 11.76 8.00
CA ARG A 138 1.16 11.10 6.97
C ARG A 138 2.64 11.43 7.11
N THR A 139 3.00 12.71 7.23
CA THR A 139 4.40 13.14 7.42
C THR A 139 4.99 12.57 8.71
N THR A 140 4.20 12.47 9.78
CA THR A 140 4.65 11.88 11.04
C THR A 140 4.95 10.38 10.87
N LEU A 141 4.03 9.62 10.25
CA LEU A 141 4.21 8.20 9.96
C LEU A 141 5.45 7.97 9.08
N GLU A 142 5.61 8.73 8.00
CA GLU A 142 6.75 8.64 7.09
C GLU A 142 8.09 8.95 7.80
N LYS A 143 8.13 9.99 8.64
CA LYS A 143 9.33 10.35 9.42
C LYS A 143 9.72 9.21 10.35
N GLN A 144 8.77 8.64 11.09
CA GLN A 144 9.03 7.57 12.03
C GLN A 144 9.44 6.28 11.33
N GLN A 145 8.79 5.94 10.22
CA GLN A 145 9.20 4.81 9.40
C GLN A 145 10.65 4.96 8.93
N ARG A 146 11.04 6.15 8.43
CA ARG A 146 12.44 6.42 8.05
C ARG A 146 13.39 6.28 9.22
N THR A 147 13.04 6.79 10.41
CA THR A 147 13.87 6.64 11.61
C THR A 147 14.08 5.18 11.98
N ILE A 148 13.04 4.34 11.88
CA ILE A 148 13.14 2.91 12.15
C ILE A 148 13.97 2.20 11.09
N LEU A 149 13.76 2.51 9.80
CA LEU A 149 14.52 1.92 8.69
C LEU A 149 15.98 2.40 8.62
N ASN A 150 16.34 3.50 9.29
CA ASN A 150 17.72 3.91 9.46
C ASN A 150 18.49 3.04 10.47
N ASP A 151 17.79 2.21 11.26
CA ASP A 151 18.43 1.18 12.06
C ASP A 151 19.04 0.10 11.13
N PRO A 152 20.36 -0.13 11.18
CA PRO A 152 21.01 -1.06 10.25
C PRO A 152 20.47 -2.50 10.33
N ALA A 153 20.05 -2.96 11.52
CA ALA A 153 19.53 -4.31 11.68
C ALA A 153 18.16 -4.44 11.01
N ILE A 154 17.28 -3.43 11.20
CA ILE A 154 15.96 -3.40 10.56
C ILE A 154 16.10 -3.24 9.04
N SER A 155 16.95 -2.32 8.57
CA SER A 155 17.20 -2.09 7.14
C SER A 155 17.71 -3.34 6.43
N LYS A 156 18.65 -4.05 7.07
CA LYS A 156 19.20 -5.30 6.52
C LYS A 156 18.12 -6.37 6.41
N GLN A 157 17.31 -6.53 7.46
CA GLN A 157 16.24 -7.52 7.47
C GLN A 157 15.12 -7.18 6.46
N ASP A 158 14.76 -5.91 6.31
CA ASP A 158 13.81 -5.42 5.31
C ASP A 158 14.26 -5.79 3.89
N LYS A 159 15.52 -5.47 3.54
CA LYS A 159 16.10 -5.84 2.24
C LYS A 159 16.14 -7.34 2.02
N GLN A 160 16.57 -8.10 3.03
CA GLN A 160 16.64 -9.54 2.94
C GLN A 160 15.27 -10.16 2.64
N VAL A 161 14.24 -9.78 3.39
CA VAL A 161 12.86 -10.29 3.17
C VAL A 161 12.36 -9.93 1.76
N GLN A 162 12.64 -8.71 1.27
CA GLN A 162 12.24 -8.30 -0.07
C GLN A 162 12.95 -9.12 -1.15
N ASP A 163 14.27 -9.30 -1.02
CA ASP A 163 15.08 -10.06 -1.96
C ASP A 163 14.68 -11.53 -1.98
N ASP A 164 14.45 -12.13 -0.81
CA ASP A 164 14.06 -13.54 -0.68
C ASP A 164 12.68 -13.79 -1.33
N VAL A 165 11.72 -12.88 -1.14
CA VAL A 165 10.42 -12.94 -1.82
C VAL A 165 10.57 -12.80 -3.33
N ILE A 166 11.32 -11.80 -3.81
CA ILE A 166 11.51 -11.58 -5.26
C ILE A 166 12.23 -12.77 -5.90
N ASN A 167 13.25 -13.30 -5.24
CA ASN A 167 14.00 -14.46 -5.72
C ASN A 167 13.12 -15.70 -5.78
N ALA A 168 12.26 -15.92 -4.78
CA ALA A 168 11.30 -17.01 -4.80
C ALA A 168 10.26 -16.83 -5.92
N MET A 169 9.75 -15.61 -6.14
CA MET A 169 8.83 -15.32 -7.24
C MET A 169 9.48 -15.63 -8.61
N LYS A 170 10.74 -15.20 -8.82
CA LYS A 170 11.50 -15.48 -10.05
C LYS A 170 11.72 -16.98 -10.28
N LYS A 171 11.97 -17.74 -9.21
CA LYS A 171 12.12 -19.20 -9.29
C LYS A 171 10.80 -19.91 -9.56
N GLN A 172 9.71 -19.41 -9.00
CA GLN A 172 8.38 -20.00 -9.11
C GLN A 172 7.72 -19.71 -10.48
N ASP A 173 7.82 -18.47 -10.96
CA ASP A 173 7.25 -18.04 -12.24
C ASP A 173 8.30 -17.27 -13.05
N PRO A 174 8.74 -17.80 -14.22
CA PRO A 174 9.74 -17.16 -15.06
C PRO A 174 9.29 -15.79 -15.59
N LYS A 175 7.98 -15.53 -15.71
CA LYS A 175 7.44 -14.23 -16.14
C LYS A 175 7.75 -13.12 -15.14
N THR A 176 8.01 -13.45 -13.88
CA THR A 176 8.33 -12.47 -12.84
C THR A 176 9.45 -11.54 -13.28
N THR A 177 10.51 -12.08 -13.89
CA THR A 177 11.67 -11.29 -14.34
C THR A 177 11.25 -10.25 -15.38
N ASP A 178 10.46 -10.66 -16.37
CA ASP A 178 10.00 -9.77 -17.44
C ASP A 178 9.02 -8.72 -16.92
N LEU A 179 8.11 -9.12 -16.03
CA LEU A 179 7.14 -8.22 -15.41
C LEU A 179 7.82 -7.13 -14.57
N LEU A 180 8.84 -7.50 -13.77
CA LEU A 180 9.61 -6.53 -13.01
C LEU A 180 10.35 -5.54 -13.93
N LYS A 181 10.98 -6.04 -15.00
CA LYS A 181 11.67 -5.20 -15.98
C LYS A 181 10.71 -4.24 -16.69
N GLN A 182 9.53 -4.72 -17.10
CA GLN A 182 8.51 -3.90 -17.73
C GLN A 182 7.96 -2.84 -16.75
N LEU A 183 7.75 -3.22 -15.49
CA LEU A 183 7.32 -2.29 -14.45
C LEU A 183 8.32 -1.15 -14.27
N ASP A 184 9.62 -1.45 -14.17
CA ASP A 184 10.67 -0.44 -14.04
C ASP A 184 10.68 0.54 -15.23
N GLN A 185 10.54 0.02 -16.45
CA GLN A 185 10.48 0.83 -17.67
C GLN A 185 9.26 1.76 -17.69
N LEU A 186 8.08 1.24 -17.38
CA LEU A 186 6.84 2.01 -17.37
C LEU A 186 6.83 3.07 -16.27
N VAL A 187 7.37 2.77 -15.08
CA VAL A 187 7.52 3.76 -14.00
C VAL A 187 8.46 4.89 -14.40
N MET A 188 9.55 4.59 -15.13
CA MET A 188 10.42 5.63 -15.68
C MET A 188 9.73 6.49 -16.75
N GLN A 189 8.87 5.90 -17.58
CA GLN A 189 8.09 6.63 -18.57
C GLN A 189 7.02 7.50 -17.92
N PHE A 190 6.33 7.00 -16.90
CA PHE A 190 5.29 7.74 -16.18
C PHE A 190 5.80 8.98 -15.45
N LYS A 191 7.09 8.99 -15.07
CA LYS A 191 7.75 10.12 -14.40
C LYS A 191 8.23 11.22 -15.36
N LYS A 192 8.23 10.96 -16.67
CA LYS A 192 8.57 11.95 -17.70
C LYS A 192 7.33 12.77 -18.07
#